data_AF-A0A924BRR9-F1
#
_entry.id   AF-A0A924BRR9-F1
#
_cell.length_a   1.000
_cell.length_b   1.000
_cell.length_c   1.000
_cell.angle_alpha   90.00
_cell.angle_beta   90.00
_cell.angle_gamma   90.00
#
_symmetry.space_group_name_H-M   'P 1'
#
loop_
_entity.id
_entity.type
_entity.pdbx_description
1 polymer ?
#
loop_
_entity_poly.entity_id
_entity_poly.type
_entity_poly.pdbx_seq_one_letter_code
_entity_poly.pdbx_strand_id
1 'polypeptide(L)'
;MKKLLVIHALLLTSVSVYAQDIKTSLVPEAVKQSFSKLYPKATDVEWEKEEGNYEAQFKNNKEKTDVLFTAAGKHIQTETKLASASELPSAIANTLKKDFSGYEVE
;
A
#
# COMPACT_ATOMS: atom_id res chain seq x y z
N MET A 1 -2.87 61.49 5.89
CA MET A 1 -3.06 60.43 6.93
C MET A 1 -2.79 59.07 6.27
N LYS A 2 -2.03 58.21 6.93
CA LYS A 2 -1.19 57.14 6.34
C LYS A 2 -2.00 56.02 5.67
N LYS A 3 -1.64 55.68 4.43
CA LYS A 3 -2.11 54.48 3.73
C LYS A 3 -1.39 53.27 4.31
N LEU A 4 -2.11 52.39 5.02
CA LEU A 4 -1.59 51.11 5.50
C LEU A 4 -1.62 50.11 4.33
N LEU A 5 -0.46 49.90 3.70
CA LEU A 5 -0.24 48.83 2.73
C LEU A 5 0.00 47.54 3.54
N VAL A 6 -1.05 46.76 3.78
CA VAL A 6 -0.95 45.45 4.44
C VAL A 6 -0.48 44.43 3.40
N ILE A 7 0.84 44.25 3.34
CA ILE A 7 1.48 43.17 2.58
C ILE A 7 1.09 41.86 3.28
N HIS A 8 0.13 41.13 2.72
CA HIS A 8 -0.15 39.75 3.11
C HIS A 8 0.97 38.88 2.56
N ALA A 9 1.97 38.57 3.39
CA ALA A 9 2.95 37.55 3.09
C ALA A 9 2.25 36.18 3.13
N LEU A 10 1.94 35.64 1.96
CA LEU A 10 1.43 34.28 1.80
C LEU A 10 2.57 33.30 2.13
N LEU A 11 2.59 32.75 3.35
CA LEU A 11 3.48 31.65 3.71
C LEU A 11 3.06 30.40 2.91
N LEU A 12 3.77 30.12 1.83
CA LEU A 12 3.77 28.81 1.19
C LEU A 12 4.58 27.85 2.08
N THR A 13 3.94 27.23 3.06
CA THR A 13 4.54 26.06 3.72
C THR A 13 4.37 24.86 2.81
N SER A 14 5.43 24.53 2.08
CA SER A 14 5.54 23.24 1.39
C SER A 14 5.52 22.14 2.44
N VAL A 15 4.41 21.41 2.52
CA VAL A 15 4.34 20.18 3.32
C VAL A 15 5.12 19.13 2.53
N SER A 16 6.29 18.74 3.03
CA SER A 16 7.02 17.61 2.46
C SER A 16 6.23 16.34 2.78
N VAL A 17 5.59 15.75 1.77
CA VAL A 17 5.01 14.40 1.89
C VAL A 17 6.20 13.44 1.92
N TYR A 18 6.45 12.84 3.09
CA TYR A 18 7.37 11.72 3.19
C TYR A 18 6.71 10.50 2.56
N ALA A 19 7.41 9.82 1.65
CA ALA A 19 7.08 8.45 1.28
C ALA A 19 7.00 7.61 2.57
N GLN A 20 6.04 6.68 2.67
CA GLN A 20 5.76 5.95 3.90
C GLN A 20 6.73 4.78 4.15
N ASP A 21 7.72 4.61 3.28
CA ASP A 21 8.79 3.63 3.40
C ASP A 21 9.52 3.76 4.74
N ILE A 22 9.63 2.64 5.43
CA ILE A 22 10.42 2.51 6.65
C ILE A 22 11.57 1.53 6.42
N LYS A 23 12.69 1.82 7.10
CA LYS A 23 13.81 0.87 7.14
C LYS A 23 13.36 -0.42 7.81
N THR A 24 13.81 -1.56 7.30
CA THR A 24 13.54 -2.88 7.90
C THR A 24 13.95 -2.95 9.38
N SER A 25 14.93 -2.17 9.82
CA SER A 25 15.35 -2.07 11.23
C SER A 25 14.29 -1.45 12.15
N LEU A 26 13.29 -0.75 11.60
CA LEU A 26 12.16 -0.15 12.33
C LEU A 26 10.91 -1.05 12.36
N VAL A 27 10.97 -2.21 11.70
CA VAL A 27 9.89 -3.20 11.69
C VAL A 27 10.03 -4.11 12.93
N PRO A 28 8.96 -4.28 13.73
CA PRO A 28 8.97 -5.17 14.88
C PRO A 28 9.40 -6.59 14.52
N GLU A 29 10.14 -7.22 15.43
CA GLU A 29 10.64 -8.57 15.22
C GLU A 29 9.51 -9.59 14.99
N ALA A 30 8.40 -9.46 15.73
CA ALA A 30 7.22 -10.29 15.54
C ALA A 30 6.63 -10.18 14.11
N VAL A 31 6.65 -8.99 13.52
CA VAL A 31 6.16 -8.76 12.16
C VAL A 31 7.08 -9.43 11.15
N LYS A 32 8.40 -9.22 11.26
CA LYS A 32 9.39 -9.85 10.37
C LYS A 32 9.30 -11.39 10.44
N GLN A 33 9.16 -11.95 11.64
CA GLN A 33 9.02 -13.41 11.82
C GLN A 33 7.73 -13.95 11.19
N SER A 34 6.60 -13.29 11.43
CA SER A 34 5.33 -13.66 10.79
C SER A 34 5.42 -13.61 9.27
N PHE A 35 6.01 -12.55 8.73
CA PHE A 35 6.23 -12.39 7.30
C PHE A 35 7.12 -13.51 6.73
N SER A 36 8.30 -13.74 7.31
CA SER A 36 9.22 -14.80 6.85
C SER A 36 8.61 -16.20 6.96
N LYS A 37 7.70 -16.42 7.91
CA LYS A 37 6.97 -17.69 8.03
C LYS A 37 5.95 -17.88 6.90
N LEU A 38 5.23 -16.81 6.52
CA LEU A 38 4.24 -16.87 5.43
C LEU A 38 4.90 -16.89 4.05
N TYR A 39 5.99 -16.12 3.88
CA TYR A 39 6.67 -15.93 2.61
C TYR A 39 8.18 -16.20 2.72
N PRO A 40 8.60 -17.45 3.00
CA PRO A 40 10.01 -17.80 3.26
C PRO A 40 10.94 -17.61 2.06
N LYS A 41 10.38 -17.39 0.86
CA LYS A 41 11.12 -17.18 -0.39
C LYS A 41 11.09 -15.73 -0.87
N ALA A 42 10.40 -14.83 -0.16
CA ALA A 42 10.33 -13.43 -0.55
C ALA A 42 11.72 -12.78 -0.46
N THR A 43 12.06 -12.01 -1.48
CA THR A 43 13.24 -11.15 -1.53
C THR A 43 12.78 -9.73 -1.82
N ASP A 44 13.69 -8.76 -1.66
CA ASP A 44 13.45 -7.36 -2.05
C ASP A 44 12.16 -6.78 -1.44
N VAL A 45 12.00 -7.01 -0.12
CA VAL A 45 10.81 -6.63 0.63
C VAL A 45 10.93 -5.18 1.07
N GLU A 46 10.03 -4.36 0.56
CA GLU A 46 9.83 -2.98 0.98
C GLU A 46 8.82 -2.94 2.13
N TRP A 47 9.01 -2.03 3.08
CA TRP A 47 8.17 -1.94 4.27
C TRP A 47 7.58 -0.55 4.40
N GLU A 48 6.29 -0.46 4.67
CA GLU A 48 5.58 0.79 4.91
C GLU A 48 4.84 0.78 6.26
N LYS A 49 4.50 1.96 6.77
CA LYS A 49 3.59 2.12 7.91
C LYS A 49 2.23 2.60 7.45
N GLU A 50 1.23 1.73 7.53
CA GLU A 50 -0.15 2.05 7.19
C GLU A 50 -1.02 2.05 8.44
N GLU A 51 -1.63 3.17 8.80
CA GLU A 51 -2.58 3.28 9.93
C GLU A 51 -2.09 2.69 11.27
N GLY A 52 -0.78 2.72 11.54
CA GLY A 52 -0.17 2.16 12.75
C GLY A 52 0.18 0.66 12.65
N ASN A 53 -0.09 0.04 11.51
CA ASN A 53 0.32 -1.31 11.13
C ASN A 53 1.59 -1.27 10.25
N TYR A 54 2.03 -2.44 9.82
CA TYR A 54 3.25 -2.65 9.04
C TYR A 54 2.92 -3.45 7.79
N GLU A 55 3.13 -2.87 6.63
CA GLU A 55 2.91 -3.52 5.35
C GLU A 55 4.23 -3.99 4.75
N ALA A 56 4.27 -5.24 4.30
CA ALA A 56 5.35 -5.78 3.49
C ALA A 56 4.93 -5.80 2.02
N GLN A 57 5.61 -5.04 1.17
CA GLN A 57 5.42 -5.04 -0.28
C GLN A 57 6.55 -5.83 -0.94
N PHE A 58 6.21 -6.82 -1.78
CA PHE A 58 7.18 -7.70 -2.42
C PHE A 58 6.58 -8.36 -3.67
N LYS A 59 7.40 -9.11 -4.41
CA LYS A 59 6.91 -9.95 -5.50
C LYS A 59 6.74 -11.39 -5.04
N ASN A 60 5.52 -11.90 -5.12
CA ASN A 60 5.22 -13.31 -4.93
C ASN A 60 4.86 -13.94 -6.27
N ASN A 61 5.66 -14.90 -6.74
CA ASN A 61 5.47 -15.51 -8.07
C ASN A 61 5.36 -14.50 -9.23
N LYS A 62 6.11 -13.37 -9.14
CA LYS A 62 6.14 -12.22 -10.08
C LYS A 62 5.00 -11.20 -9.91
N GLU A 63 3.96 -11.51 -9.14
CA GLU A 63 2.88 -10.56 -8.86
C GLU A 63 3.23 -9.68 -7.65
N LYS A 64 2.92 -8.39 -7.75
CA LYS A 64 3.03 -7.47 -6.60
C LYS A 64 2.07 -7.96 -5.52
N THR A 65 2.58 -8.18 -4.33
CA THR A 65 1.84 -8.67 -3.18
C THR A 65 2.17 -7.81 -1.98
N ASP A 66 1.13 -7.30 -1.33
CA ASP A 66 1.21 -6.43 -0.19
C ASP A 66 0.55 -7.13 1.00
N VAL A 67 1.21 -7.17 2.16
CA VAL A 67 0.74 -7.94 3.31
C VAL A 67 0.83 -7.10 4.57
N LEU A 68 -0.33 -6.86 5.18
CA LEU A 68 -0.47 -5.98 6.33
C LEU A 68 -0.46 -6.78 7.64
N PHE A 69 0.34 -6.31 8.61
CA PHE A 69 0.45 -6.89 9.95
C PHE A 69 0.26 -5.84 11.03
N THR A 70 -0.42 -6.24 12.12
CA THR A 70 -0.36 -5.49 13.38
C THR A 70 1.09 -5.43 13.91
N ALA A 71 1.39 -4.49 14.82
CA ALA A 71 2.69 -4.45 15.51
C ALA A 71 3.06 -5.75 16.27
N ALA A 72 2.07 -6.55 16.65
CA ALA A 72 2.26 -7.86 17.30
C ALA A 72 2.53 -9.01 16.30
N GLY A 73 2.62 -8.71 15.00
CA GLY A 73 2.84 -9.71 13.95
C GLY A 73 1.61 -10.50 13.55
N LYS A 74 0.40 -10.11 13.98
CA LYS A 74 -0.84 -10.71 13.49
C LYS A 74 -1.13 -10.22 12.06
N HIS A 75 -1.33 -11.15 11.14
CA HIS A 75 -1.79 -10.88 9.76
C HIS A 75 -3.19 -10.25 9.77
N ILE A 76 -3.36 -9.20 8.97
CA ILE A 76 -4.62 -8.46 8.80
C ILE A 76 -5.17 -8.68 7.39
N GLN A 77 -4.33 -8.45 6.38
CA GLN A 77 -4.75 -8.39 4.98
C GLN A 77 -3.63 -8.87 4.06
N THR A 78 -4.02 -9.42 2.91
CA THR A 78 -3.13 -9.64 1.77
C THR A 78 -3.81 -9.09 0.54
N GLU A 79 -3.11 -8.21 -0.18
CA GLU A 79 -3.47 -7.77 -1.52
C GLU A 79 -2.52 -8.41 -2.52
N THR A 80 -3.04 -8.80 -3.67
CA THR A 80 -2.23 -9.35 -4.76
C THR A 80 -2.73 -8.75 -6.04
N LYS A 81 -1.83 -8.08 -6.77
CA LYS A 81 -2.14 -7.58 -8.10
C LYS A 81 -2.42 -8.76 -9.01
N LEU A 82 -3.55 -8.70 -9.71
CA LEU A 82 -3.83 -9.61 -10.81
C LEU A 82 -3.22 -9.01 -12.09
N ALA A 83 -2.61 -9.85 -12.92
CA ALA A 83 -1.97 -9.38 -14.14
C ALA A 83 -2.99 -8.94 -15.20
N SER A 84 -4.20 -9.50 -15.15
CA SER A 84 -5.31 -9.10 -16.02
C SER A 84 -6.66 -9.57 -15.47
N ALA A 85 -7.75 -9.00 -15.99
CA ALA A 85 -9.12 -9.42 -15.71
C ALA A 85 -9.40 -10.91 -16.04
N SER A 86 -8.53 -11.59 -16.80
CA SER A 86 -8.66 -13.02 -17.11
C SER A 86 -8.39 -13.93 -15.90
N GLU A 87 -7.73 -13.41 -14.86
CA GLU A 87 -7.44 -14.14 -13.62
C GLU A 87 -8.62 -14.10 -12.64
N LEU A 88 -9.63 -13.26 -12.92
CA LEU A 88 -10.84 -13.20 -12.10
C LEU A 88 -11.64 -14.51 -12.21
N PRO A 89 -12.23 -14.97 -11.10
CA PRO A 89 -13.22 -16.04 -11.13
C PRO A 89 -14.32 -15.73 -12.15
N SER A 90 -14.72 -16.73 -12.92
CA SER A 90 -15.67 -16.56 -14.03
C SER A 90 -16.99 -15.92 -13.60
N ALA A 91 -17.48 -16.23 -12.40
CA ALA A 91 -18.68 -15.60 -11.84
C ALA A 91 -18.53 -14.07 -11.65
N ILE A 92 -17.36 -13.62 -11.19
CA ILE A 92 -17.05 -12.19 -11.02
C ILE A 92 -16.89 -11.53 -12.38
N ALA A 93 -16.09 -12.13 -13.28
CA ALA A 93 -15.89 -11.60 -14.63
C ALA A 93 -17.23 -11.46 -15.40
N ASN A 94 -18.13 -12.44 -15.25
CA ASN A 94 -19.46 -12.37 -15.87
C ASN A 94 -20.34 -11.28 -15.25
N THR A 95 -20.27 -11.08 -13.94
CA THR A 95 -21.00 -10.01 -13.26
C THR A 95 -20.51 -8.64 -13.71
N LEU A 96 -19.18 -8.44 -13.78
CA LEU A 96 -18.59 -7.19 -14.28
C LEU A 96 -18.99 -6.91 -15.74
N LYS A 97 -18.93 -7.92 -16.61
CA LYS A 97 -19.39 -7.79 -18.00
C LYS A 97 -20.87 -7.45 -18.13
N LYS A 98 -21.72 -7.93 -17.21
CA LYS A 98 -23.17 -7.71 -17.23
C LYS A 98 -23.53 -6.32 -16.69
N ASP A 99 -23.01 -5.99 -15.51
CA ASP A 99 -23.46 -4.83 -14.74
C ASP A 99 -22.60 -3.58 -14.98
N PHE A 100 -21.40 -3.75 -15.54
CA PHE A 100 -20.42 -2.69 -15.81
C PHE A 100 -19.88 -2.73 -17.24
N SER A 101 -20.71 -3.14 -18.22
CA SER A 101 -20.30 -3.37 -19.62
C SER A 101 -19.68 -2.17 -20.35
N GLY A 102 -19.79 -0.96 -19.79
CA GLY A 102 -19.19 0.27 -20.33
C GLY A 102 -17.85 0.66 -19.71
N TYR A 103 -17.29 -0.16 -18.81
CA TYR A 103 -16.05 0.12 -18.09
C TYR A 103 -14.96 -0.91 -18.42
N GLU A 104 -13.72 -0.47 -18.40
CA GLU A 104 -12.53 -1.33 -18.45
C GLU A 104 -12.12 -1.74 -17.04
N VAL A 105 -11.67 -2.98 -16.88
CA VAL A 105 -11.12 -3.49 -15.61
C VAL A 105 -9.61 -3.26 -15.64
N GLU A 106 -9.11 -2.39 -14.77
CA GLU A 106 -7.69 -2.05 -14.59
C GLU A 106 -7.03 -2.81 -13.44
#